data_AF-A0A921LGQ2-F1
#
_entry.id   AF-A0A921LGQ2-F1
#
_cell.length_a   1.000
_cell.length_b   1.000
_cell.length_c   1.000
_cell.angle_alpha   90.00
_cell.angle_beta   90.00
_cell.angle_gamma   90.00
#
_symmetry.space_group_name_H-M   'P 1'
#
loop_
_entity.id
_entity.type
_entity.pdbx_description
1 polymer ?
#
loop_
_entity_poly.entity_id
_entity_poly.type
_entity_poly.pdbx_seq_one_letter_code
_entity_poly.pdbx_strand_id
1 'polypeptide(L)'
;PVPRRLAWDTLLRARALENQCYVCGVNRTGTDGYHLEYNGGSRVYSAFGEEIAALPDGQEGIATTTLNPVSLNQFREKFPVWKDADEFHL
;
A
#
# COMPACT_ATOMS: atom_id res chain seq x y z
N PRO A 1 -10.37 0.92 11.71
CA PRO A 1 -10.16 0.71 13.16
C PRO A 1 -9.14 -0.41 13.42
N VAL A 2 -8.51 -0.41 14.61
CA VAL A 2 -7.44 -1.35 15.02
C VAL A 2 -7.74 -2.83 14.71
N PRO A 3 -8.97 -3.36 14.91
CA PRO A 3 -9.27 -4.77 14.63
C PRO A 3 -9.06 -5.19 13.17
N ARG A 4 -9.08 -4.25 12.22
CA ARG A 4 -8.87 -4.52 10.78
C ARG A 4 -7.44 -4.27 10.32
N ARG A 5 -6.51 -3.98 11.24
CA ARG A 5 -5.16 -3.55 10.90
C ARG A 5 -4.39 -4.58 10.08
N LEU A 6 -4.44 -5.85 10.48
CA LEU A 6 -3.76 -6.93 9.74
C LEU A 6 -4.24 -7.01 8.29
N ALA A 7 -5.56 -6.95 8.08
CA ALA A 7 -6.14 -6.99 6.74
C ALA A 7 -5.72 -5.76 5.91
N TRP A 8 -5.72 -4.57 6.52
CA TRP A 8 -5.26 -3.34 5.88
C TRP A 8 -3.81 -3.46 5.38
N ASP A 9 -2.88 -3.81 6.25
CA ASP A 9 -1.45 -3.91 5.90
C ASP A 9 -1.21 -5.00 4.85
N THR A 10 -1.87 -6.15 5.03
CA THR A 10 -1.70 -7.31 4.14
C THR A 10 -2.22 -7.03 2.74
N LEU A 11 -3.43 -6.47 2.63
CA LEU A 11 -4.06 -6.25 1.33
C LEU A 11 -3.38 -5.13 0.55
N LEU A 12 -2.90 -4.07 1.21
CA LEU A 12 -2.14 -3.03 0.52
C LEU A 12 -0.85 -3.58 -0.09
N ARG A 13 -0.10 -4.38 0.67
CA ARG A 13 1.11 -5.03 0.17
C ARG A 13 0.79 -6.03 -0.95
N ALA A 14 -0.28 -6.82 -0.80
CA ALA A 14 -0.72 -7.75 -1.84
C ALA A 14 -1.07 -7.04 -3.15
N ARG A 15 -1.79 -5.90 -3.07
CA ARG A 15 -2.13 -5.08 -4.25
C ARG A 15 -0.89 -4.55 -4.97
N ALA A 16 0.15 -4.18 -4.23
CA ALA A 16 1.42 -3.72 -4.81
C ALA A 16 2.12 -4.84 -5.60
N LEU A 17 2.10 -6.05 -5.04
CA LEU A 17 2.72 -7.24 -5.64
C LEU A 17 1.96 -7.72 -6.87
N GLU A 18 0.65 -7.98 -6.75
CA GLU A 18 -0.14 -8.60 -7.82
C GLU A 18 -0.30 -7.68 -9.05
N ASN A 19 -0.34 -6.36 -8.83
CA ASN A 19 -0.48 -5.37 -9.91
C ASN A 19 0.88 -4.78 -10.34
N GLN A 20 1.98 -5.25 -9.74
CA GLN A 20 3.34 -4.75 -9.96
C GLN A 20 3.38 -3.22 -10.00
N CYS A 21 2.88 -2.58 -8.94
CA CYS A 21 2.71 -1.13 -8.89
C CYS A 21 3.09 -0.58 -7.52
N TYR A 22 3.35 0.73 -7.46
CA TYR A 22 3.39 1.42 -6.18
C TYR A 22 1.98 1.53 -5.61
N VAL A 23 1.82 1.29 -4.31
CA VAL A 23 0.55 1.44 -3.59
C VAL A 23 0.74 2.39 -2.44
N CYS A 24 -0.08 3.44 -2.37
CA CYS A 24 -0.13 4.38 -1.25
C CYS A 24 -1.47 4.20 -0.54
N GLY A 25 -1.42 3.77 0.73
CA GLY A 25 -2.57 3.70 1.61
C GLY A 25 -2.47 4.77 2.68
N VAL A 26 -3.52 5.56 2.87
CA VAL A 26 -3.62 6.56 3.95
C VAL A 26 -4.79 6.18 4.84
N ASN A 27 -4.54 6.12 6.14
CA ASN A 27 -5.54 5.86 7.15
C ASN A 27 -5.42 6.86 8.29
N ARG A 28 -6.55 7.13 8.93
CA ARG A 28 -6.63 8.05 10.07
C ARG A 28 -6.00 7.46 11.33
N THR A 29 -5.63 8.33 12.26
CA THR A 29 -5.25 8.00 13.63
C THR A 29 -6.27 8.59 14.63
N GLY A 30 -6.20 8.13 15.89
CA GLY A 30 -7.06 8.62 16.98
C GLY A 30 -8.37 7.85 17.13
N THR A 31 -9.26 8.39 17.97
CA THR A 31 -10.59 7.81 18.25
C THR A 31 -11.67 8.65 17.59
N ASP A 32 -12.61 8.00 16.89
CA ASP A 32 -13.76 8.69 16.30
C ASP A 32 -14.94 8.86 17.28
N GLY A 33 -16.02 9.50 16.80
CA GLY A 33 -17.24 9.72 17.58
C GLY A 33 -18.03 8.44 17.93
N TYR A 34 -17.62 7.28 17.41
CA TYR A 34 -18.19 5.97 17.73
C TYR A 34 -17.29 5.17 18.69
N HIS A 35 -16.30 5.82 19.30
CA HIS A 35 -15.30 5.21 20.16
C HIS A 35 -14.46 4.13 19.46
N LEU A 36 -14.35 4.18 18.13
CA LEU A 36 -13.47 3.29 17.39
C LEU A 36 -12.07 3.89 17.35
N GLU A 37 -11.09 3.11 17.79
CA GLU A 37 -9.68 3.47 17.72
C GLU A 37 -9.12 3.15 16.32
N TYR A 38 -8.34 4.08 15.79
CA TYR A 38 -7.56 3.93 14.57
C TYR A 38 -6.10 4.22 14.90
N ASN A 39 -5.23 3.25 14.62
CA ASN A 39 -3.79 3.40 14.85
C ASN A 39 -3.03 3.75 13.55
N GLY A 40 -3.70 4.25 12.52
CA GLY A 40 -3.06 4.58 11.25
C GLY A 40 -2.81 3.35 10.38
N GLY A 41 -1.55 3.10 10.02
CA GLY A 41 -1.16 2.18 8.95
C GLY A 41 -1.02 2.87 7.59
N SER A 42 -0.80 4.19 7.60
CA SER A 42 -0.48 4.95 6.40
C SER A 42 0.91 4.57 5.91
N ARG A 43 0.99 3.99 4.71
CA ARG A 43 2.21 3.41 4.13
C ARG A 43 2.22 3.50 2.62
N VAL A 44 3.43 3.53 2.06
CA VAL A 44 3.68 3.41 0.62
C VAL A 44 4.50 2.14 0.38
N TYR A 45 4.01 1.27 -0.49
CA TYR A 45 4.70 0.06 -0.93
C TYR A 45 5.27 0.21 -2.35
N SER A 46 6.44 -0.35 -2.59
CA SER A 46 7.00 -0.54 -3.93
C SER A 46 6.32 -1.70 -4.65
N ALA A 47 6.56 -1.85 -5.95
CA ALA A 47 6.10 -3.00 -6.74
C ALA A 47 6.69 -4.35 -6.28
N PHE A 48 7.72 -4.32 -5.41
CA PHE A 48 8.29 -5.51 -4.75
C PHE A 48 7.64 -5.79 -3.38
N GLY A 49 6.63 -5.01 -2.98
CA GLY A 49 5.98 -5.12 -1.67
C GLY A 49 6.81 -4.54 -0.51
N GLU A 50 7.94 -3.88 -0.82
CA GLU A 50 8.79 -3.22 0.17
C GLU A 50 8.14 -1.91 0.63
N GLU A 51 8.25 -1.61 1.91
CA GLU A 51 7.79 -0.32 2.44
C GLU A 51 8.81 0.77 2.12
N ILE A 52 8.39 1.81 1.39
CA ILE A 52 9.25 2.93 0.98
C ILE A 52 8.89 4.25 1.68
N ALA A 53 7.78 4.27 2.41
CA ALA A 53 7.39 5.32 3.34
C ALA A 53 6.32 4.81 4.30
N ALA A 54 6.34 5.30 5.54
CA ALA A 54 5.31 5.02 6.53
C ALA A 54 5.21 6.15 7.54
N LEU A 55 4.04 6.24 8.19
CA LEU A 55 3.88 6.99 9.43
C LEU A 55 3.92 6.05 10.63
N PRO A 56 4.50 6.46 11.77
CA PRO A 56 4.40 5.70 13.00
C PRO A 56 2.94 5.49 13.41
N ASP A 57 2.64 4.30 13.94
CA ASP A 57 1.29 3.98 14.39
C ASP A 57 0.83 4.90 15.52
N GLY A 58 -0.44 5.32 15.46
CA GLY A 58 -1.06 6.18 16.45
C GLY A 58 -0.58 7.64 16.45
N GLN A 59 0.29 8.04 15.52
CA GLN A 59 0.84 9.40 15.45
C GLN A 59 0.33 10.15 14.23
N GLU A 60 0.01 11.43 14.42
CA GLU A 60 -0.20 12.36 13.32
C GLU A 60 1.15 12.69 12.65
N GLY A 61 1.15 12.87 11.34
CA GLY A 61 2.38 13.25 10.64
C GLY A 61 2.25 13.29 9.14
N ILE A 62 3.38 13.59 8.49
CA ILE A 62 3.53 13.63 7.04
C ILE A 62 4.70 12.72 6.67
N ALA A 63 4.48 11.83 5.71
CA ALA A 63 5.53 11.03 5.09
C ALA A 63 5.62 11.40 3.60
N THR A 64 6.83 11.64 3.13
CA THR A 64 7.12 12.03 1.74
C THR A 64 8.09 11.02 1.14
N THR A 65 7.83 10.60 -0.10
CA THR A 65 8.72 9.71 -0.85
C THR A 65 8.66 10.02 -2.34
N THR A 66 9.64 9.52 -3.08
CA THR A 66 9.78 9.72 -4.52
C THR A 66 9.56 8.40 -5.24
N LEU A 67 8.66 8.40 -6.22
CA LEU A 67 8.41 7.22 -7.06
C LEU A 67 9.27 7.29 -8.32
N ASN A 68 9.92 6.18 -8.67
CA ASN A 68 10.77 6.10 -9.86
C ASN A 68 10.05 5.29 -10.96
N PRO A 69 9.48 5.95 -12.00
CA PRO A 69 8.80 5.26 -13.07
C PRO A 69 9.76 4.41 -13.93
N VAL A 70 11.04 4.77 -14.02
CA VAL A 70 12.04 4.02 -14.79
C VAL A 70 12.27 2.66 -14.15
N SER A 71 12.54 2.61 -12.84
CA SER A 71 12.73 1.36 -12.11
C SER A 71 11.48 0.47 -12.13
N LEU A 72 10.29 1.08 -12.06
CA LEU A 72 9.03 0.34 -12.16
C LEU A 72 8.87 -0.32 -13.52
N ASN A 73 9.12 0.41 -14.61
CA ASN A 73 9.00 -0.12 -15.96
C ASN A 73 10.03 -1.22 -16.21
N GLN A 74 11.28 -1.04 -15.77
CA GLN A 74 12.31 -2.07 -15.85
C GLN A 74 11.89 -3.35 -15.12
N PHE A 75 11.25 -3.24 -13.96
CA PHE A 75 10.73 -4.41 -13.24
C PHE A 75 9.63 -5.12 -14.03
N ARG A 76 8.64 -4.37 -14.55
CA ARG A 76 7.54 -4.90 -15.37
C ARG A 76 8.02 -5.53 -16.67
N GLU A 77 9.11 -5.03 -17.25
CA GLU A 77 9.73 -5.63 -18.44
C GLU A 77 10.45 -6.94 -18.11
N LYS A 78 11.22 -6.95 -17.01
CA LYS A 78 11.97 -8.13 -16.55
C LYS A 78 11.07 -9.26 -16.07
N PHE A 79 9.92 -8.92 -15.47
CA PHE A 79 8.97 -9.89 -14.93
C PHE A 79 7.54 -9.47 -15.30
N PRO A 80 7.08 -9.71 -16.54
CA PRO A 80 5.83 -9.15 -17.07
C PRO A 80 4.59 -9.96 -16.69
N VAL A 81 4.24 -10.02 -15.38
CA VAL A 81 3.12 -10.83 -14.86
C VAL A 81 1.79 -10.51 -15.53
N TRP A 82 1.59 -9.25 -15.93
CA TRP A 82 0.39 -8.80 -16.63
C TRP A 82 0.14 -9.51 -17.97
N LYS A 83 1.15 -10.17 -18.56
CA LYS A 83 0.98 -10.96 -19.79
C LYS A 83 0.29 -12.30 -19.54
N ASP A 84 0.26 -12.76 -18.30
CA ASP A 84 -0.41 -14.00 -17.89
C ASP A 84 -1.81 -13.72 -17.28
N ALA A 85 -2.29 -12.47 -17.37
CA ALA A 85 -3.58 -12.08 -16.80
C ALA A 85 -4.75 -12.67 -17.58
N ASP A 86 -5.74 -13.21 -16.85
CA ASP A 86 -6.99 -13.68 -17.43
C ASP A 86 -7.85 -12.51 -17.94
N GLU A 87 -8.48 -12.69 -19.09
CA GLU A 87 -9.49 -11.75 -19.58
C GLU A 87 -10.77 -11.83 -18.73
N PHE A 88 -11.41 -10.69 -18.48
CA PHE A 88 -12.69 -10.62 -17.76
C PHE A 88 -13.58 -9.50 -18.29
N HIS A 89 -14.88 -9.62 -18.00
CA HIS A 89 -15.88 -8.57 -18.19
C HIS A 89 -16.52 -8.22 -16.83
N LEU A 90 -16.70 -6.93 -16.56
CA LEU A 90 -17.30 -6.42 -15.31
C LEU A 90 -18.82 -6.54 -15.29
#